data_AF-A0AAI9WB86-F1
#
_entry.id   AF-A0AAI9WB86-F1
#
_cell.length_a   1.000
_cell.length_b   1.000
_cell.length_c   1.000
_cell.angle_alpha   90.00
_cell.angle_beta   90.00
_cell.angle_gamma   90.00
#
_symmetry.space_group_name_H-M   'P 1'
#
loop_
_entity.id
_entity.type
_entity.pdbx_description
1 polymer ?
#
loop_
_entity_poly.entity_id
_entity_poly.type
_entity_poly.pdbx_seq_one_letter_code
_entity_poly.pdbx_strand_id
1 'polypeptide(L)'
;MNQFDVLLLGHLIGDFLLQTSWMAKYKATKWLPLFTHVSVYTAVIAVFGMLSGGLSLPALAIVFIGHLVLDRKTFVMFWVERIQTAKGPEKVWLSIVADQIFHVILLAIAIAIS
;
A
#
# COMPACT_ATOMS: atom_id res chain seq x y z
N MET A 1 -20.34 4.02 -8.04
CA MET A 1 -19.09 3.54 -7.41
C MET A 1 -19.14 3.92 -5.96
N ASN A 2 -18.87 2.97 -5.07
CA ASN A 2 -18.75 3.23 -3.64
C ASN A 2 -17.36 3.83 -3.33
N GLN A 3 -17.14 4.24 -2.08
CA GLN A 3 -15.86 4.83 -1.65
C GLN A 3 -14.68 3.87 -1.82
N PHE A 4 -14.90 2.58 -1.56
CA PHE A 4 -13.89 1.55 -1.75
C PHE A 4 -13.44 1.44 -3.21
N ASP A 5 -14.35 1.47 -4.18
CA ASP A 5 -14.03 1.42 -5.61
C ASP A 5 -13.14 2.59 -6.02
N VAL A 6 -13.43 3.80 -5.52
CA VAL A 6 -12.67 5.02 -5.82
C VAL A 6 -11.28 4.96 -5.20
N LEU A 7 -11.18 4.55 -3.94
CA LEU A 7 -9.89 4.41 -3.25
C LEU A 7 -9.05 3.27 -3.82
N LEU A 8 -9.66 2.18 -4.29
CA LEU A 8 -8.96 1.11 -4.99
C LEU A 8 -8.31 1.60 -6.28
N LEU A 9 -9.00 2.43 -7.08
CA LEU A 9 -8.39 3.09 -8.23
C LEU A 9 -7.23 4.00 -7.82
N GLY A 10 -7.43 4.80 -6.75
CA GLY A 10 -6.37 5.64 -6.18
C GLY A 10 -5.14 4.84 -5.78
N HIS A 11 -5.34 3.67 -5.15
CA HIS A 11 -4.27 2.75 -4.78
C HIS A 11 -3.51 2.26 -6.00
N LEU A 12 -4.21 1.75 -7.03
CA LEU A 12 -3.55 1.27 -8.25
C LEU A 12 -2.74 2.37 -8.94
N ILE A 13 -3.26 3.61 -8.97
CA ILE A 13 -2.57 4.75 -9.54
C ILE A 13 -1.32 5.10 -8.72
N GLY A 14 -1.44 5.16 -7.39
CA GLY A 14 -0.34 5.48 -6.49
C GLY A 14 0.79 4.44 -6.53
N ASP A 15 0.45 3.16 -6.43
CA ASP A 15 1.41 2.05 -6.30
C ASP A 15 2.03 1.60 -7.62
N PHE A 16 1.31 1.72 -8.74
CA PHE A 16 1.80 1.23 -10.03
C PHE A 16 2.10 2.34 -11.03
N LEU A 17 1.18 3.30 -11.23
CA LEU A 17 1.38 4.31 -12.27
C LEU A 17 2.36 5.41 -11.86
N LEU A 18 2.32 5.84 -10.59
CA LEU A 18 3.14 6.92 -10.07
C LEU A 18 4.40 6.44 -9.33
N GLN A 19 4.50 5.15 -9.03
CA GLN A 19 5.70 4.57 -8.47
C GLN A 19 6.81 4.46 -9.53
N THR A 20 7.88 5.22 -9.34
CA THR A 20 9.04 5.16 -10.24
C THR A 20 9.92 3.94 -9.99
N SER A 21 10.77 3.60 -10.96
CA SER A 21 11.75 2.51 -10.81
C SER A 21 12.72 2.73 -9.64
N TRP A 22 13.06 3.98 -9.32
CA TRP A 22 13.87 4.34 -8.15
C TRP A 22 13.14 4.02 -6.84
N MET A 23 11.85 4.35 -6.74
CA MET A 23 11.02 3.98 -5.59
C MET A 23 10.96 2.47 -5.44
N ALA A 24 10.52 1.76 -6.50
CA ALA A 24 10.31 0.32 -6.47
C ALA A 24 11.59 -0.45 -6.10
N LYS A 25 12.75 -0.03 -6.62
CA LYS A 25 14.03 -0.70 -6.39
C LYS A 25 14.57 -0.49 -4.97
N TYR A 26 14.32 0.68 -4.36
CA TYR A 26 15.02 1.08 -3.14
C TYR A 26 14.12 1.30 -1.92
N LYS A 27 12.78 1.31 -2.04
CA LYS A 27 11.86 1.55 -0.90
C LYS A 27 12.00 0.54 0.23
N ALA A 28 12.32 -0.71 -0.09
CA ALA A 28 12.55 -1.74 0.92
C ALA A 28 13.80 -1.46 1.78
N THR A 29 14.85 -0.85 1.23
CA THR A 29 16.18 -0.77 1.88
C THR A 29 16.63 0.65 2.25
N LYS A 30 16.06 1.69 1.63
CA LYS A 30 16.45 3.09 1.86
C LYS A 30 15.25 3.90 2.35
N TRP A 31 15.49 4.90 3.19
CA TRP A 31 14.44 5.75 3.76
C TRP A 31 13.90 6.78 2.77
N LEU A 32 14.76 7.48 2.03
CA LEU A 32 14.31 8.52 1.10
C LEU A 32 13.34 8.02 0.01
N PRO A 33 13.62 6.90 -0.70
CA PRO A 33 12.68 6.35 -1.68
C PRO A 33 11.38 5.88 -1.05
N LEU A 34 11.44 5.31 0.17
CA LEU A 34 10.26 4.87 0.90
C LEU A 34 9.35 6.05 1.26
N PHE A 35 9.89 7.07 1.93
CA PHE A 35 9.11 8.24 2.31
C PHE A 35 8.56 8.97 1.09
N THR A 36 9.34 9.11 0.02
CA THR A 36 8.85 9.74 -1.21
C THR A 36 7.66 8.96 -1.77
N HIS A 37 7.77 7.63 -1.85
CA HIS A 37 6.70 6.79 -2.36
C HIS A 37 5.44 6.87 -1.46
N VAL A 38 5.59 6.67 -0.15
CA VAL A 38 4.45 6.69 0.79
C VAL A 38 3.78 8.06 0.80
N SER A 39 4.54 9.16 0.68
CA SER A 39 3.98 10.51 0.54
C SER A 39 3.19 10.70 -0.75
N VAL A 40 3.73 10.27 -1.90
CA VAL A 40 3.02 10.32 -3.20
C VAL A 40 1.75 9.49 -3.12
N TYR A 41 1.85 8.25 -2.65
CA TYR A 41 0.73 7.35 -2.48
C TYR A 41 -0.37 7.95 -1.58
N THR A 42 0.00 8.44 -0.40
CA THR A 42 -0.96 9.01 0.57
C THR A 42 -1.61 10.26 0.02
N ALA A 43 -0.89 11.09 -0.75
CA ALA A 43 -1.47 12.25 -1.43
C ALA A 43 -2.52 11.83 -2.47
N VAL A 44 -2.25 10.77 -3.25
CA VAL A 44 -3.24 10.21 -4.19
C VAL A 44 -4.47 9.71 -3.44
N ILE A 45 -4.29 8.93 -2.36
CA ILE A 45 -5.41 8.44 -1.55
C ILE A 45 -6.20 9.57 -0.92
N ALA A 46 -5.56 10.65 -0.45
CA ALA A 46 -6.26 11.80 0.08
C ALA A 46 -7.11 12.50 -0.98
N VAL A 47 -6.59 12.68 -2.20
CA VAL A 47 -7.35 13.26 -3.33
C VAL A 47 -8.54 12.38 -3.70
N PHE A 48 -8.33 11.08 -3.89
CA PHE A 48 -9.42 10.14 -4.22
C PHE A 48 -10.42 10.00 -3.06
N GLY A 49 -9.96 10.11 -1.81
CA GLY A 49 -10.79 10.19 -0.62
C GLY A 49 -11.72 11.41 -0.67
N MET A 50 -11.22 12.60 -0.99
CA MET A 50 -12.05 13.80 -1.15
C MET A 50 -13.14 13.62 -2.22
N LEU A 51 -12.83 12.91 -3.31
CA LEU A 51 -13.80 12.60 -4.37
C LEU A 51 -14.88 11.59 -3.96
N SER A 52 -14.73 10.92 -2.81
CA SER A 52 -15.57 9.81 -2.38
C SER A 52 -16.13 9.95 -0.96
N GLY A 53 -16.25 11.19 -0.46
CA GLY A 53 -16.85 11.50 0.85
C GLY A 53 -15.85 11.95 1.92
N GLY A 54 -14.55 11.94 1.61
CA GLY A 54 -13.47 12.31 2.51
C GLY A 54 -12.89 11.10 3.26
N LEU A 55 -11.69 11.29 3.82
CA LEU A 55 -11.08 10.39 4.78
C LEU A 55 -10.70 11.19 6.02
N SER A 56 -10.91 10.61 7.19
CA SER A 56 -10.50 11.25 8.45
C SER A 56 -8.97 11.34 8.54
N LEU A 57 -8.45 12.27 9.35
CA LEU A 57 -7.00 12.35 9.60
C LEU A 57 -6.42 11.04 10.18
N PRO A 58 -7.10 10.36 11.13
CA PRO A 58 -6.68 9.03 11.58
C PRO A 58 -6.64 7.99 10.46
N ALA A 59 -7.60 8.01 9.53
CA ALA A 59 -7.62 7.10 8.39
C ALA A 59 -6.42 7.31 7.45
N LEU A 60 -6.09 8.56 7.13
CA LEU A 60 -4.89 8.89 6.35
C LEU A 60 -3.60 8.49 7.07
N ALA A 61 -3.56 8.63 8.40
CA ALA A 61 -2.42 8.20 9.21
C ALA A 61 -2.24 6.67 9.17
N ILE A 62 -3.33 5.89 9.25
CA ILE A 62 -3.27 4.41 9.09
C ILE A 62 -2.75 4.04 7.71
N VAL A 63 -3.24 4.71 6.65
CA VAL A 63 -2.78 4.44 5.28
C VAL A 63 -1.29 4.72 5.15
N PHE A 64 -0.81 5.87 5.64
CA PHE A 64 0.59 6.29 5.56
C PHE A 64 1.51 5.34 6.36
N ILE A 65 1.18 5.10 7.64
CA ILE A 65 2.00 4.26 8.52
C ILE A 65 1.96 2.80 8.05
N GLY A 66 0.80 2.31 7.64
CA GLY A 66 0.63 0.96 7.12
C GLY A 66 1.45 0.73 5.85
N HIS A 67 1.43 1.66 4.89
CA HIS A 67 2.29 1.59 3.70
C HIS A 67 3.78 1.59 4.08
N LEU A 68 4.18 2.46 5.02
CA LEU A 68 5.57 2.54 5.48
C LEU A 68 6.07 1.18 6.01
N VAL A 69 5.22 0.44 6.72
CA VAL A 69 5.55 -0.87 7.30
C VAL A 69 5.55 -1.97 6.24
N LEU A 70 4.51 -2.02 5.40
CA LEU A 70 4.36 -3.07 4.39
C LEU A 70 5.48 -3.02 3.34
N ASP A 71 5.85 -1.82 2.89
CA ASP A 71 6.86 -1.61 1.84
C ASP A 71 8.30 -1.96 2.25
N ARG A 72 8.55 -2.15 3.55
CA ARG A 72 9.81 -2.73 4.03
C ARG A 72 9.92 -4.22 3.67
N LYS A 73 8.83 -4.84 3.22
CA LYS A 73 8.71 -6.25 2.85
C LYS A 73 8.96 -7.24 3.99
N THR A 74 9.45 -6.83 5.15
CA THR A 74 9.70 -7.73 6.29
C THR A 74 8.44 -8.49 6.70
N PHE A 75 7.31 -7.80 6.85
CA PHE A 75 6.04 -8.42 7.20
C PHE A 75 5.50 -9.31 6.07
N VAL A 76 5.51 -8.81 4.84
CA VAL A 76 5.02 -9.55 3.66
C VAL A 76 5.83 -10.84 3.46
N MET A 77 7.15 -10.76 3.56
CA MET A 77 8.03 -11.91 3.41
C MET A 77 7.85 -12.92 4.54
N PHE A 78 7.69 -12.44 5.78
CA PHE A 78 7.28 -13.31 6.89
C PHE A 78 5.97 -14.04 6.58
N TRP A 79 4.96 -13.33 6.08
CA TRP A 79 3.67 -13.92 5.74
C TRP A 79 3.79 -14.98 4.63
N VAL A 80 4.45 -14.63 3.54
CA VAL A 80 4.62 -15.51 2.37
C VAL A 80 5.43 -16.77 2.74
N GLU A 81 6.50 -16.62 3.53
CA GLU A 81 7.37 -17.74 3.90
C GLU A 81 6.79 -18.61 5.02
N ARG A 82 6.13 -18.01 6.00
CA ARG A 82 5.69 -18.71 7.23
C ARG A 82 4.22 -19.12 7.21
N ILE A 83 3.35 -18.28 6.64
CA ILE A 83 1.90 -18.53 6.61
C ILE A 83 1.53 -19.21 5.30
N GLN A 84 1.96 -18.68 4.17
CA GLN A 84 1.68 -19.28 2.85
C GLN A 84 2.67 -20.40 2.50
N THR A 85 3.76 -20.55 3.27
CA THR A 85 4.77 -21.62 3.13
C THR A 85 5.42 -21.69 1.76
N ALA A 86 5.46 -20.58 1.02
CA ALA A 86 6.07 -20.49 -0.30
C ALA A 86 7.61 -20.57 -0.17
N LYS A 87 8.22 -21.49 -0.92
CA LYS A 87 9.66 -21.81 -0.82
C LYS A 87 10.38 -21.79 -2.16
N GLY A 88 9.64 -21.83 -3.27
CA GLY A 88 10.18 -21.86 -4.62
C GLY A 88 9.99 -20.54 -5.38
N PRO A 89 10.01 -20.59 -6.73
CA PRO A 89 9.89 -19.40 -7.57
C PRO A 89 8.54 -18.67 -7.39
N GLU A 90 7.51 -19.35 -6.90
CA GLU A 90 6.18 -18.78 -6.62
C GLU A 90 6.22 -17.65 -5.60
N LYS A 91 7.23 -17.66 -4.71
CA LYS A 91 7.45 -16.63 -3.70
C LYS A 91 7.51 -15.22 -4.29
N VAL A 92 8.03 -15.06 -5.51
CA VAL A 92 8.17 -13.75 -6.15
C VAL A 92 6.80 -13.13 -6.42
N TRP A 93 5.92 -13.83 -7.14
CA TRP A 93 4.60 -13.28 -7.46
C TRP A 93 3.69 -13.27 -6.23
N LEU A 94 3.78 -14.27 -5.34
CA LEU A 94 3.03 -14.28 -4.08
C LEU A 94 3.40 -13.08 -3.19
N SER A 95 4.67 -12.69 -3.15
CA SER A 95 5.07 -11.49 -2.40
C SER A 95 4.43 -10.22 -2.94
N ILE A 96 4.25 -10.10 -4.25
CA ILE A 96 3.58 -8.95 -4.86
C ILE A 96 2.08 -9.00 -4.52
N VAL A 97 1.43 -10.15 -4.71
CA VAL A 97 -0.01 -10.28 -4.46
C VAL A 97 -0.35 -10.09 -2.97
N ALA A 98 0.41 -10.70 -2.07
CA ALA A 98 0.20 -10.55 -0.63
C ALA A 98 0.39 -9.10 -0.17
N ASP A 99 1.46 -8.44 -0.63
CA ASP A 99 1.71 -7.01 -0.39
C ASP A 99 0.50 -6.15 -0.77
N GLN A 100 0.00 -6.31 -2.00
CA GLN A 100 -1.12 -5.51 -2.51
C GLN A 100 -2.44 -5.81 -1.78
N ILE A 101 -2.70 -7.06 -1.40
CA ILE A 101 -3.87 -7.41 -0.58
C ILE A 101 -3.82 -6.72 0.78
N PHE A 102 -2.65 -6.66 1.44
CA PHE A 102 -2.51 -5.95 2.71
C PHE A 102 -2.72 -4.45 2.56
N HIS A 103 -2.27 -3.84 1.46
CA HIS A 103 -2.55 -2.44 1.16
C HIS A 103 -4.05 -2.18 0.94
N VAL A 104 -4.76 -3.08 0.24
CA VAL A 104 -6.22 -2.99 0.07
C VAL A 104 -6.97 -3.18 1.39
N ILE A 105 -6.49 -4.07 2.28
CA ILE A 105 -7.04 -4.23 3.64
C ILE A 105 -6.90 -2.91 4.43
N LEU A 106 -5.76 -2.22 4.33
CA LEU A 106 -5.58 -0.91 4.97
C LEU A 106 -6.58 0.13 4.46
N LEU A 107 -6.92 0.13 3.18
CA LEU A 107 -7.98 1.00 2.65
C LEU A 107 -9.33 0.67 3.29
N ALA A 108 -9.70 -0.60 3.37
CA ALA A 108 -10.96 -1.01 4.01
C ALA A 108 -11.02 -0.57 5.48
N ILE A 109 -9.92 -0.72 6.23
CA ILE A 109 -9.80 -0.25 7.61
C ILE A 109 -9.94 1.27 7.68
N ALA A 110 -9.24 2.00 6.81
CA ALA A 110 -9.29 3.45 6.75
C ALA A 110 -10.71 3.98 6.48
N ILE A 111 -11.46 3.35 5.59
CA ILE A 111 -12.88 3.66 5.36
C ILE A 111 -13.71 3.38 6.61
N ALA A 112 -13.50 2.23 7.27
CA ALA A 112 -14.29 1.82 8.43
C ALA A 112 -14.11 2.74 9.66
N ILE A 113 -13.00 3.48 9.74
CA ILE A 113 -12.72 4.44 10.82
C ILE A 113 -12.85 5.91 10.38
N SER A 114 -13.35 6.16 9.16
CA SER A 114 -13.60 7.50 8.64
C SER A 114 -15.03 7.97 8.93
#